data_AF-A0A2G5L1L3-F1
#
_entry.id   AF-A0A2G5L1L3-F1
#
_cell.length_a   1.000
_cell.length_b   1.000
_cell.length_c   1.000
_cell.angle_alpha   90.00
_cell.angle_beta   90.00
_cell.angle_gamma   90.00
#
_symmetry.space_group_name_H-M   'P 1'
#
loop_
_entity.id
_entity.type
_entity.pdbx_description
1 polymer ?
#
loop_
_entity_poly.entity_id
_entity_poly.type
_entity_poly.pdbx_seq_one_letter_code
_entity_poly.pdbx_strand_id
1 'polypeptide(L)'
;MAQAKKKSTAKSKKGGSQGNQPLTILIILTVVGGGIFGLKYVSDTADFEPITFQWETSDSYFKNEENNKPVATSPKATSPESIPKTPSTPPPISNPTNEERMIETVETNEDLPTYTNDDQYYFSKSFDFAWPKYDQGDQIIEHEYYTLKYNEKTEQADWVAYSLTADHLKNAKFKRKDDFRADPAVQSKSAHPNDYKGSGYDRGHLAPAADFTWDEQALSETFFMSNMSPQAPGFNRGIWKKLEEKVRDWAMDNNQVFVVTGPIYTHYNQKIGSNKVVIPQGYYKVILELDGDEVKAIAFALSNEKSNMELYEFAKSVDELERETGMDFFPAMPDDLENKIESYYNYSDW
;
A
#
# COMPACT_ATOMS: atom_id res chain seq x y z
N MET A 1 67.79 46.84 -10.30
CA MET A 1 68.66 46.54 -9.15
C MET A 1 67.82 45.86 -8.08
N ALA A 2 68.40 44.83 -7.46
CA ALA A 2 68.02 44.16 -6.20
C ALA A 2 66.74 43.29 -6.15
N GLN A 3 66.99 41.99 -5.96
CA GLN A 3 66.12 40.89 -5.57
C GLN A 3 65.80 40.88 -4.06
N ALA A 4 64.93 39.93 -3.68
CA ALA A 4 64.89 39.13 -2.43
C ALA A 4 63.69 39.44 -1.50
N LYS A 5 63.02 38.49 -0.84
CA LYS A 5 63.21 37.04 -0.64
C LYS A 5 61.92 36.44 -0.03
N LYS A 6 61.64 35.17 -0.35
CA LYS A 6 60.70 34.28 0.35
C LYS A 6 60.90 34.26 1.87
N LYS A 7 59.81 34.05 2.62
CA LYS A 7 59.82 33.17 3.81
C LYS A 7 58.51 32.39 3.88
N SER A 8 58.65 31.06 3.79
CA SER A 8 57.64 30.12 4.26
C SER A 8 57.85 29.88 5.76
N THR A 9 56.76 29.65 6.46
CA THR A 9 56.76 28.93 7.74
C THR A 9 55.53 28.06 7.78
N ALA A 10 55.74 26.77 7.51
CA ALA A 10 54.83 25.72 7.92
C ALA A 10 55.00 25.51 9.43
N LYS A 11 53.90 25.48 10.18
CA LYS A 11 53.80 24.86 11.50
C LYS A 11 52.67 23.85 11.47
N SER A 12 53.01 22.65 11.92
CA SER A 12 52.21 21.43 11.89
C SER A 12 51.48 21.21 13.23
N LYS A 13 50.26 20.65 13.10
CA LYS A 13 49.48 19.81 14.04
C LYS A 13 48.78 20.45 15.25
N LYS A 14 47.44 20.45 15.17
CA LYS A 14 46.44 19.74 16.02
C LYS A 14 45.09 19.89 15.28
N GLY A 15 44.53 18.83 14.69
CA GLY A 15 43.72 17.85 15.40
C GLY A 15 42.26 18.32 15.44
N GLY A 16 41.48 18.03 14.40
CA GLY A 16 40.06 18.34 14.31
C GLY A 16 39.47 17.73 13.04
N SER A 17 38.71 16.67 13.22
CA SER A 17 37.94 15.97 12.19
C SER A 17 36.94 16.92 11.53
N GLN A 18 37.11 17.23 10.25
CA GLN A 18 36.02 17.71 9.40
C GLN A 18 35.74 16.62 8.37
N GLY A 19 34.54 16.05 8.47
CA GLY A 19 34.07 14.97 7.61
C GLY A 19 33.99 15.42 6.15
N ASN A 20 34.34 14.50 5.26
CA ASN A 20 33.87 14.55 3.88
C ASN A 20 32.35 14.52 3.92
N GLN A 21 31.70 15.67 3.68
CA GLN A 21 30.32 15.66 3.23
C GLN A 21 30.30 15.13 1.79
N PRO A 22 29.38 14.23 1.42
CA PRO A 22 29.29 13.75 0.05
C PRO A 22 28.86 14.89 -0.87
N LEU A 23 29.56 15.04 -1.99
CA LEU A 23 29.16 15.95 -3.06
C LEU A 23 27.90 15.36 -3.71
N THR A 24 26.73 15.97 -3.46
CA THR A 24 25.47 15.52 -4.06
C THR A 24 25.34 16.10 -5.45
N ILE A 25 25.33 15.24 -6.47
CA ILE A 25 25.16 15.62 -7.87
C ILE A 25 23.78 15.16 -8.32
N LEU A 26 22.91 16.12 -8.64
CA LEU A 26 21.64 15.86 -9.31
C LEU A 26 21.81 16.14 -10.81
N ILE A 27 21.47 15.15 -11.64
CA ILE A 27 21.48 15.27 -13.10
C ILE A 27 20.04 15.17 -13.60
N ILE A 28 19.54 16.26 -14.18
CA ILE A 28 18.22 16.29 -14.80
C ILE A 28 18.42 16.16 -16.30
N LEU A 29 17.87 15.09 -16.90
CA LEU A 29 17.90 14.85 -18.34
C LEU A 29 16.51 15.06 -18.91
N THR A 30 16.43 15.83 -20.00
CA THR A 30 15.18 16.06 -20.72
C THR A 30 15.35 15.68 -22.19
N VAL A 31 14.34 15.00 -22.74
CA VAL A 31 14.28 14.64 -24.16
C VAL A 31 13.35 15.62 -24.85
N VAL A 32 13.90 16.51 -25.67
CA VAL A 32 13.11 17.43 -26.50
C VAL A 32 13.59 17.29 -27.95
N GLY A 33 12.69 16.89 -28.84
CA GLY A 33 12.98 16.82 -30.28
C GLY A 33 14.14 15.90 -30.67
N GLY A 34 14.31 14.75 -30.00
CA GLY A 34 15.32 13.75 -30.34
C GLY A 34 16.75 14.01 -29.82
N GLY A 35 16.96 15.06 -29.02
CA GLY A 35 18.20 15.30 -28.28
C GLY A 35 18.00 15.20 -26.77
N ILE A 36 19.02 14.70 -26.05
CA ILE A 36 19.07 14.70 -24.59
C ILE A 36 19.88 15.92 -24.15
N PHE A 37 19.26 16.82 -23.39
CA PHE A 37 19.92 17.95 -22.76
C PHE A 37 19.94 17.75 -21.24
N GLY A 38 21.11 17.99 -20.63
CA GLY A 38 21.31 17.80 -19.19
C GLY A 38 21.66 19.09 -18.47
N LEU A 39 21.22 19.22 -17.22
CA LEU A 39 21.72 20.22 -16.28
C LEU A 39 22.30 19.50 -15.06
N LYS A 40 23.48 19.94 -14.64
CA LYS A 40 24.16 19.46 -13.44
C LYS A 40 23.98 20.47 -12.33
N TYR A 41 23.44 20.04 -11.19
CA TYR A 41 23.46 20.83 -9.97
C TYR A 41 24.66 20.44 -9.11
N VAL A 42 25.40 21.45 -8.63
CA VAL A 42 26.54 21.26 -7.72
C VAL A 42 26.24 21.96 -6.41
N SER A 43 25.98 21.17 -5.36
CA SER A 43 25.49 21.65 -4.06
C SER A 43 26.44 22.64 -3.37
N ASP A 44 27.74 22.56 -3.63
CA ASP A 44 28.74 23.40 -2.97
C ASP A 44 28.80 24.83 -3.53
N THR A 45 28.34 25.04 -4.76
CA THR A 45 28.31 26.37 -5.41
C THR A 45 26.90 26.90 -5.62
N ALA A 46 25.87 26.07 -5.41
CA ALA A 46 24.46 26.37 -5.68
C ALA A 46 24.17 26.84 -7.12
N ASP A 47 25.04 26.44 -8.07
CA ASP A 47 24.94 26.81 -9.48
C ASP A 47 24.55 25.61 -10.36
N PHE A 48 23.95 25.89 -11.51
CA PHE A 48 23.59 24.91 -12.53
C PHE A 48 24.47 25.06 -13.77
N GLU A 49 25.13 23.97 -14.18
CA GLU A 49 25.97 23.94 -15.39
C GLU A 49 25.33 23.08 -16.49
N PRO A 50 25.27 23.56 -17.76
CA PRO A 50 24.73 22.79 -18.86
C PRO A 50 25.65 21.64 -19.29
N ILE A 51 25.07 20.45 -19.47
CA ILE A 51 25.73 19.27 -20.04
C ILE A 51 25.16 19.02 -21.43
N THR A 52 26.04 18.96 -22.42
CA THR A 52 25.70 18.50 -23.78
C THR A 52 26.22 17.08 -23.97
N PHE A 53 25.32 16.14 -24.29
CA PHE A 53 25.67 14.77 -24.64
C PHE A 53 25.73 14.63 -26.16
N GLN A 54 26.89 14.24 -26.70
CA GLN A 54 27.01 13.76 -28.08
C GLN A 54 26.92 12.24 -28.07
N TRP A 55 25.94 11.67 -28.78
CA TRP A 55 25.82 10.23 -28.96
C TRP A 55 26.52 9.81 -30.26
N GLU A 56 27.40 8.82 -30.17
CA GLU A 56 27.76 7.96 -31.30
C GLU A 56 27.05 6.62 -31.08
N THR A 57 26.16 6.23 -31.99
CA THR A 57 25.51 4.90 -31.96
C THR A 57 26.53 3.83 -32.31
N SER A 58 26.66 2.80 -31.47
CA SER A 58 27.26 1.53 -31.89
C SER A 58 26.43 0.34 -31.41
N ASP A 59 25.79 -0.32 -32.37
CA ASP A 59 25.33 -1.69 -32.30
C ASP A 59 26.54 -2.61 -32.02
N SER A 60 26.70 -3.14 -30.81
CA SER A 60 27.48 -4.38 -30.56
C SER A 60 27.50 -4.81 -29.08
N TYR A 61 26.38 -5.33 -28.56
CA TYR A 61 26.42 -6.20 -27.38
C TYR A 61 25.52 -7.44 -27.57
N PHE A 62 25.74 -8.15 -28.67
CA PHE A 62 25.48 -9.59 -28.74
C PHE A 62 26.83 -10.29 -28.87
N LYS A 63 27.34 -10.86 -27.78
CA LYS A 63 28.04 -12.16 -27.74
C LYS A 63 28.64 -12.47 -26.36
N ASN A 64 28.40 -13.72 -25.97
CA ASN A 64 29.17 -14.57 -25.05
C ASN A 64 28.94 -14.38 -23.55
N GLU A 65 28.33 -15.37 -22.90
CA GLU A 65 29.12 -16.35 -22.12
C GLU A 65 28.28 -17.60 -21.80
N GLU A 66 28.67 -18.71 -22.43
CA GLU A 66 28.39 -20.08 -21.99
C GLU A 66 29.42 -20.50 -20.90
N ASN A 67 28.98 -21.43 -20.05
CA ASN A 67 29.77 -22.30 -19.17
C ASN A 67 30.16 -21.78 -17.78
N ASN A 68 29.40 -22.20 -16.74
CA ASN A 68 29.96 -23.03 -15.66
C ASN A 68 28.88 -23.57 -14.70
N LYS A 69 28.83 -24.90 -14.56
CA LYS A 69 28.21 -25.63 -13.43
C LYS A 69 29.26 -25.84 -12.32
N PRO A 70 28.83 -25.92 -11.05
CA PRO A 70 29.06 -27.16 -10.28
C PRO A 70 27.81 -27.56 -9.46
N VAL A 71 27.34 -28.80 -9.57
CA VAL A 71 27.60 -29.98 -8.69
C VAL A 71 27.05 -29.84 -7.27
N ALA A 72 26.10 -30.74 -6.97
CA ALA A 72 25.40 -30.92 -5.70
C ALA A 72 26.19 -31.82 -4.73
N THR A 73 26.06 -31.55 -3.43
CA THR A 73 26.34 -32.51 -2.36
C THR A 73 25.37 -32.30 -1.19
N SER A 74 24.59 -33.33 -0.87
CA SER A 74 23.82 -33.47 0.38
C SER A 74 24.72 -33.95 1.52
N PRO A 75 24.30 -33.71 2.77
CA PRO A 75 24.36 -34.79 3.76
C PRO A 75 23.02 -35.05 4.48
N LYS A 76 22.95 -36.28 4.98
CA LYS A 76 21.83 -37.03 5.51
C LYS A 76 21.65 -36.77 7.01
N ALA A 77 20.43 -37.02 7.47
CA ALA A 77 19.91 -36.87 8.82
C ALA A 77 20.63 -37.71 9.91
N THR A 78 20.61 -37.17 11.14
CA THR A 78 20.68 -37.94 12.39
C THR A 78 19.90 -37.22 13.51
N SER A 79 18.98 -37.95 14.13
CA SER A 79 18.36 -37.74 15.45
C SER A 79 18.11 -39.17 15.97
N PRO A 80 18.24 -39.49 17.28
CA PRO A 80 17.31 -38.98 18.29
C PRO A 80 17.91 -38.79 19.70
N GLU A 81 17.34 -37.85 20.48
CA GLU A 81 17.21 -38.09 21.92
C GLU A 81 16.04 -37.29 22.53
N SER A 82 15.40 -37.91 23.51
CA SER A 82 14.05 -37.62 24.00
C SER A 82 14.03 -36.98 25.39
N ILE A 83 13.28 -35.86 25.51
CA ILE A 83 12.29 -35.45 26.54
C ILE A 83 12.68 -35.52 28.05
N PRO A 84 12.39 -34.46 28.84
CA PRO A 84 11.18 -34.52 29.70
C PRO A 84 10.19 -33.34 29.52
N LYS A 85 8.90 -33.68 29.53
CA LYS A 85 7.72 -32.79 29.64
C LYS A 85 7.52 -32.42 31.11
N THR A 86 7.14 -31.17 31.42
CA THR A 86 5.90 -30.83 32.15
C THR A 86 5.73 -29.29 32.28
N PRO A 87 4.50 -28.79 32.52
CA PRO A 87 3.99 -27.53 31.99
C PRO A 87 4.03 -26.37 33.00
N SER A 88 4.16 -25.14 32.49
CA SER A 88 3.85 -23.93 33.25
C SER A 88 2.73 -23.16 32.54
N THR A 89 1.52 -23.32 33.06
CA THR A 89 0.34 -22.51 32.75
C THR A 89 0.62 -21.05 33.15
N PRO A 90 0.38 -20.05 32.27
CA PRO A 90 0.36 -18.66 32.70
C PRO A 90 -0.82 -18.43 33.65
N PRO A 91 -0.68 -17.56 34.68
CA PRO A 91 -1.78 -17.25 35.58
C PRO A 91 -2.93 -16.56 34.81
N PRO A 92 -4.18 -16.72 35.27
CA PRO A 92 -5.34 -16.10 34.64
C PRO A 92 -5.24 -14.58 34.75
N ILE A 93 -5.28 -13.90 33.60
CA ILE A 93 -5.46 -12.44 33.55
C ILE A 93 -6.91 -12.18 33.98
N SER A 94 -7.06 -11.58 35.14
CA SER A 94 -8.34 -11.10 35.67
C SER A 94 -8.89 -9.99 34.78
N ASN A 95 -10.12 -10.17 34.28
CA ASN A 95 -10.90 -9.11 33.65
C ASN A 95 -11.05 -7.92 34.61
N PRO A 96 -10.66 -6.69 34.22
CA PRO A 96 -11.18 -5.49 34.84
C PRO A 96 -12.61 -5.29 34.35
N THR A 97 -13.53 -5.34 35.30
CA THR A 97 -14.89 -4.83 35.21
C THR A 97 -14.89 -3.39 34.73
N ASN A 98 -15.70 -3.12 33.71
CA ASN A 98 -16.42 -1.87 33.40
C ASN A 98 -16.04 -0.64 34.26
N GLU A 99 -14.87 -0.05 33.98
CA GLU A 99 -14.50 1.30 34.42
C GLU A 99 -13.85 2.01 33.22
N GLU A 100 -14.28 3.25 33.03
CA GLU A 100 -14.06 4.17 31.91
C GLU A 100 -12.65 4.08 31.32
N ARG A 101 -12.53 3.63 30.05
CA ARG A 101 -11.38 4.03 29.23
C ARG A 101 -11.49 5.54 29.04
N MET A 102 -10.61 6.25 29.72
CA MET A 102 -10.38 7.68 29.52
C MET A 102 -10.13 7.92 28.03
N ILE A 103 -11.07 8.61 27.39
CA ILE A 103 -10.87 9.22 26.07
C ILE A 103 -9.84 10.31 26.32
N GLU A 104 -8.59 10.04 25.99
CA GLU A 104 -7.57 11.09 25.94
C GLU A 104 -7.89 11.92 24.69
N THR A 105 -8.65 13.00 24.88
CA THR A 105 -8.78 14.07 23.88
C THR A 105 -7.43 14.75 23.77
N VAL A 106 -6.62 14.32 22.81
CA VAL A 106 -5.39 15.03 22.43
C VAL A 106 -5.76 16.13 21.45
N GLU A 107 -5.04 17.23 21.61
CA GLU A 107 -5.18 18.52 20.94
C GLU A 107 -5.31 18.38 19.41
N THR A 108 -6.15 19.25 18.88
CA THR A 108 -6.48 19.43 17.47
C THR A 108 -5.25 19.42 16.56
N ASN A 109 -5.45 19.10 15.28
CA ASN A 109 -4.45 19.05 14.19
C ASN A 109 -3.58 20.32 13.99
N GLU A 110 -3.58 21.27 14.92
CA GLU A 110 -2.92 22.59 14.90
C GLU A 110 -1.39 22.54 14.72
N ASP A 111 -0.74 21.43 15.08
CA ASP A 111 0.71 21.24 14.92
C ASP A 111 1.09 20.44 13.65
N LEU A 112 0.13 20.13 12.77
CA LEU A 112 0.49 19.72 11.41
C LEU A 112 1.11 20.94 10.68
N PRO A 113 2.20 20.76 9.92
CA PRO A 113 2.57 21.76 8.92
C PRO A 113 1.33 22.08 8.08
N THR A 114 1.07 23.36 7.82
CA THR A 114 -0.08 23.75 7.00
C THR A 114 0.17 23.26 5.58
N TYR A 115 -0.35 22.09 5.23
CA TYR A 115 -0.19 21.47 3.92
C TYR A 115 -1.28 22.02 3.00
N THR A 116 -1.17 23.31 2.72
CA THR A 116 -2.11 24.03 1.86
C THR A 116 -2.02 23.52 0.42
N ASN A 117 -3.10 23.67 -0.36
CA ASN A 117 -3.17 23.34 -1.78
C ASN A 117 -2.06 23.97 -2.67
N ASP A 118 -1.29 24.94 -2.16
CA ASP A 118 -0.17 25.59 -2.86
C ASP A 118 1.17 24.86 -2.69
N ASP A 119 1.32 24.03 -1.65
CA ASP A 119 2.39 23.02 -1.59
C ASP A 119 1.99 21.92 -2.57
N GLN A 120 2.33 22.14 -3.84
CA GLN A 120 2.18 21.17 -4.91
C GLN A 120 2.90 19.89 -4.51
N TYR A 121 2.18 19.00 -3.86
CA TYR A 121 2.38 17.58 -4.02
C TYR A 121 2.66 17.36 -5.50
N TYR A 122 3.86 16.90 -5.84
CA TYR A 122 4.18 16.46 -7.19
C TYR A 122 3.44 15.14 -7.46
N PHE A 123 2.10 15.17 -7.39
CA PHE A 123 1.17 14.13 -7.79
C PHE A 123 1.01 14.13 -9.31
N SER A 124 2.11 14.04 -10.06
CA SER A 124 2.01 13.94 -11.52
C SER A 124 1.67 12.50 -11.90
N LYS A 125 0.38 12.26 -12.22
CA LYS A 125 -0.21 11.00 -12.72
C LYS A 125 0.15 9.76 -11.92
N SER A 126 -0.68 9.45 -10.93
CA SER A 126 -1.13 8.10 -10.53
C SER A 126 -1.64 8.21 -9.09
N PHE A 127 -2.75 7.56 -8.77
CA PHE A 127 -3.25 7.36 -7.39
C PHE A 127 -2.28 6.49 -6.54
N ASP A 128 -1.00 6.40 -6.92
CA ASP A 128 0.03 5.50 -6.39
C ASP A 128 0.43 5.88 -4.96
N PHE A 129 0.31 7.15 -4.56
CA PHE A 129 0.67 7.55 -3.21
C PHE A 129 -0.15 6.84 -2.12
N ALA A 130 -1.38 6.44 -2.47
CA ALA A 130 -2.29 5.75 -1.57
C ALA A 130 -2.14 4.22 -1.62
N TRP A 131 -1.22 3.68 -2.42
CA TRP A 131 -1.03 2.25 -2.55
C TRP A 131 -0.16 1.73 -1.42
N PRO A 132 -0.49 0.56 -0.85
CA PRO A 132 0.45 -0.14 0.01
C PRO A 132 1.74 -0.45 -0.73
N LYS A 133 2.83 -0.56 0.03
CA LYS A 133 4.13 -0.95 -0.49
C LYS A 133 4.07 -2.22 -1.33
N TYR A 134 4.79 -2.19 -2.44
CA TYR A 134 4.94 -3.30 -3.35
C TYR A 134 6.37 -3.40 -3.87
N ASP A 135 6.75 -4.59 -4.31
CA ASP A 135 8.05 -4.89 -4.89
C ASP A 135 7.95 -4.97 -6.42
N GLN A 136 9.08 -4.80 -7.12
CA GLN A 136 9.15 -4.86 -8.59
C GLN A 136 8.62 -6.19 -9.19
N GLY A 137 8.60 -7.27 -8.41
CA GLY A 137 8.10 -8.58 -8.83
C GLY A 137 6.60 -8.78 -8.62
N ASP A 138 5.92 -7.84 -7.98
CA ASP A 138 4.48 -7.91 -7.74
C ASP A 138 3.68 -7.65 -9.02
N GLN A 139 2.53 -8.32 -9.14
CA GLN A 139 1.61 -8.10 -10.25
C GLN A 139 0.64 -6.98 -9.90
N ILE A 140 1.03 -5.74 -10.21
CA ILE A 140 0.16 -4.58 -10.12
C ILE A 140 -0.73 -4.52 -11.36
N ILE A 141 -2.04 -4.47 -11.15
CA ILE A 141 -3.05 -4.36 -12.19
C ILE A 141 -3.80 -3.05 -11.98
N GLU A 142 -3.64 -2.15 -12.93
CA GLU A 142 -4.33 -0.86 -12.98
C GLU A 142 -5.55 -0.99 -13.89
N HIS A 143 -6.73 -0.84 -13.29
CA HIS A 143 -7.99 -0.59 -14.00
C HIS A 143 -8.26 0.92 -13.97
N GLU A 144 -9.27 1.41 -14.69
CA GLU A 144 -9.44 2.85 -14.91
C GLU A 144 -9.59 3.66 -13.60
N TYR A 145 -10.25 3.07 -12.59
CA TYR A 145 -10.59 3.77 -11.34
C TYR A 145 -10.20 3.03 -10.05
N TYR A 146 -9.53 1.90 -10.17
CA TYR A 146 -8.95 1.19 -9.03
C TYR A 146 -7.71 0.41 -9.47
N THR A 147 -6.77 0.24 -8.55
CA THR A 147 -5.58 -0.58 -8.76
C THR A 147 -5.59 -1.73 -7.76
N LEU A 148 -5.05 -2.88 -8.15
CA LEU A 148 -4.87 -4.00 -7.25
C LEU A 148 -3.50 -4.65 -7.39
N LYS A 149 -3.02 -5.26 -6.31
CA LYS A 149 -1.89 -6.19 -6.34
C LYS A 149 -2.43 -7.62 -6.37
N TYR A 150 -2.29 -8.31 -7.50
CA TYR A 150 -2.80 -9.66 -7.67
C TYR A 150 -1.84 -10.74 -7.13
N ASN A 151 -2.37 -11.71 -6.41
CA ASN A 151 -1.61 -12.81 -5.82
C ASN A 151 -2.04 -14.18 -6.35
N GLU A 152 -1.19 -14.76 -7.19
CA GLU A 152 -1.35 -16.10 -7.78
C GLU A 152 -1.56 -17.22 -6.75
N LYS A 153 -0.96 -17.10 -5.56
CA LYS A 153 -1.02 -18.17 -4.55
C LYS A 153 -2.40 -18.26 -3.91
N THR A 154 -3.10 -17.13 -3.85
CA THR A 154 -4.43 -17.00 -3.25
C THR A 154 -5.54 -16.89 -4.29
N GLU A 155 -5.18 -16.60 -5.55
CA GLU A 155 -6.07 -16.31 -6.68
C GLU A 155 -6.94 -15.07 -6.45
N GLN A 156 -6.44 -14.12 -5.65
CA GLN A 156 -7.13 -12.91 -5.19
C GLN A 156 -6.16 -11.72 -5.17
N ALA A 157 -6.70 -10.50 -5.09
CA ALA A 157 -5.88 -9.35 -4.73
C ALA A 157 -5.41 -9.41 -3.26
N ASP A 158 -4.15 -9.06 -3.00
CA ASP A 158 -3.64 -8.80 -1.64
C ASP A 158 -4.18 -7.47 -1.11
N TRP A 159 -4.34 -6.49 -2.01
CA TRP A 159 -5.00 -5.23 -1.76
C TRP A 159 -5.62 -4.68 -3.05
N VAL A 160 -6.67 -3.88 -2.88
CA VAL A 160 -7.29 -3.04 -3.90
C VAL A 160 -7.35 -1.61 -3.36
N ALA A 161 -6.91 -0.65 -4.16
CA ALA A 161 -6.82 0.75 -3.79
C ALA A 161 -7.62 1.61 -4.78
N TYR A 162 -8.46 2.52 -4.28
CA TYR A 162 -9.30 3.40 -5.10
C TYR A 162 -9.67 4.71 -4.40
N SER A 163 -9.93 5.76 -5.18
CA SER A 163 -10.50 7.02 -4.67
C SER A 163 -12.02 7.00 -4.79
N LEU A 164 -12.72 7.50 -3.77
CA LEU A 164 -14.15 7.72 -3.82
C LEU A 164 -14.46 9.19 -3.52
N THR A 165 -15.23 9.84 -4.40
CA THR A 165 -15.59 11.25 -4.25
C THR A 165 -17.09 11.42 -4.07
N ALA A 166 -17.50 12.52 -3.44
CA ALA A 166 -18.90 12.91 -3.35
C ALA A 166 -19.53 13.06 -4.75
N ASP A 167 -18.76 13.54 -5.73
CA ASP A 167 -19.23 13.69 -7.11
C ASP A 167 -19.49 12.35 -7.80
N HIS A 168 -18.63 11.34 -7.57
CA HIS A 168 -18.88 9.97 -8.02
C HIS A 168 -20.23 9.46 -7.49
N LEU A 169 -20.51 9.67 -6.20
CA LEU A 169 -21.73 9.18 -5.57
C LEU A 169 -22.99 9.95 -6.01
N LYS A 170 -22.92 11.29 -6.12
CA LYS A 170 -24.02 12.15 -6.60
C LYS A 170 -24.41 11.86 -8.06
N ASN A 171 -23.45 11.39 -8.86
CA ASN A 171 -23.63 11.11 -10.29
C ASN A 171 -23.90 9.63 -10.60
N ALA A 172 -24.35 8.84 -9.63
CA ALA A 172 -24.76 7.45 -9.85
C ALA A 172 -25.84 7.34 -10.95
N LYS A 173 -25.54 6.61 -12.03
CA LYS A 173 -26.36 6.54 -13.26
C LYS A 173 -26.61 5.10 -13.71
N PHE A 174 -25.65 4.21 -13.48
CA PHE A 174 -25.65 2.85 -14.01
C PHE A 174 -26.14 1.86 -12.97
N LYS A 175 -26.92 0.89 -13.45
CA LYS A 175 -27.41 -0.22 -12.62
C LYS A 175 -26.41 -1.36 -12.65
N ARG A 176 -26.26 -1.99 -11.49
CA ARG A 176 -25.48 -3.22 -11.28
C ARG A 176 -25.84 -4.29 -12.34
N LYS A 177 -24.82 -4.92 -12.94
CA LYS A 177 -24.97 -5.90 -14.05
C LYS A 177 -24.78 -7.36 -13.65
N ASP A 178 -24.10 -7.63 -12.53
CA ASP A 178 -23.76 -9.00 -12.07
C ASP A 178 -22.98 -9.83 -13.13
N ASP A 179 -22.17 -9.16 -13.94
CA ASP A 179 -21.40 -9.72 -15.07
C ASP A 179 -20.00 -10.21 -14.65
N PHE A 180 -19.97 -11.09 -13.64
CA PHE A 180 -18.74 -11.69 -13.12
C PHE A 180 -17.94 -12.44 -14.18
N ARG A 181 -16.66 -12.08 -14.36
CA ARG A 181 -15.80 -12.64 -15.41
C ARG A 181 -14.33 -12.62 -15.03
N ALA A 182 -13.53 -13.46 -15.68
CA ALA A 182 -12.07 -13.44 -15.51
C ALA A 182 -11.52 -12.05 -15.86
N ASP A 183 -10.46 -11.64 -15.15
CA ASP A 183 -9.76 -10.40 -15.43
C ASP A 183 -8.78 -10.60 -16.58
N PRO A 184 -8.93 -9.90 -17.72
CA PRO A 184 -8.01 -10.03 -18.85
C PRO A 184 -6.61 -9.48 -18.57
N ALA A 185 -6.42 -8.66 -17.53
CA ALA A 185 -5.13 -8.09 -17.16
C ALA A 185 -4.28 -9.01 -16.27
N VAL A 186 -4.89 -10.07 -15.70
CA VAL A 186 -4.15 -11.11 -14.97
C VAL A 186 -3.35 -11.94 -15.98
N GLN A 187 -2.02 -11.93 -15.87
CA GLN A 187 -1.10 -12.51 -16.85
C GLN A 187 -1.10 -14.05 -16.87
N SER A 188 -1.65 -14.64 -15.84
CA SER A 188 -1.56 -16.05 -15.46
C SER A 188 -2.94 -16.72 -15.61
N LYS A 189 -3.52 -17.20 -14.50
CA LYS A 189 -4.90 -17.64 -14.36
C LYS A 189 -5.51 -16.85 -13.20
N SER A 190 -6.78 -16.48 -13.35
CA SER A 190 -7.57 -15.93 -12.26
C SER A 190 -8.56 -16.94 -11.70
N ALA A 191 -9.09 -16.64 -10.51
CA ALA A 191 -10.35 -17.17 -10.05
C ALA A 191 -11.42 -17.04 -11.16
N HIS A 192 -12.33 -18.02 -11.23
CA HIS A 192 -13.43 -18.05 -12.19
C HIS A 192 -14.77 -18.13 -11.45
N PRO A 193 -15.89 -17.59 -11.98
CA PRO A 193 -17.19 -17.67 -11.30
C PRO A 193 -17.61 -19.10 -10.91
N ASN A 194 -17.15 -20.11 -11.66
CA ASN A 194 -17.42 -21.52 -11.37
C ASN A 194 -16.73 -22.03 -10.10
N ASP A 195 -15.64 -21.40 -9.63
CA ASP A 195 -14.97 -21.80 -8.38
C ASP A 195 -15.84 -21.51 -7.15
N TYR A 196 -16.75 -20.53 -7.26
CA TYR A 196 -17.67 -20.12 -6.21
C TYR A 196 -18.97 -20.92 -6.22
N LYS A 197 -19.32 -21.56 -7.34
CA LYS A 197 -20.59 -22.27 -7.50
C LYS A 197 -20.66 -23.45 -6.53
N GLY A 198 -21.63 -23.41 -5.61
CA GLY A 198 -21.82 -24.45 -4.60
C GLY A 198 -20.77 -24.46 -3.48
N SER A 199 -19.91 -23.45 -3.41
CA SER A 199 -18.86 -23.33 -2.38
C SER A 199 -19.41 -22.93 -1.00
N GLY A 200 -20.58 -22.28 -0.96
CA GLY A 200 -21.13 -21.66 0.24
C GLY A 200 -20.67 -20.21 0.47
N TYR A 201 -19.75 -19.69 -0.36
CA TYR A 201 -19.23 -18.33 -0.29
C TYR A 201 -19.82 -17.44 -1.39
N ASP A 202 -20.00 -16.16 -1.07
CA ASP A 202 -20.33 -15.14 -2.05
C ASP A 202 -19.07 -14.73 -2.84
N ARG A 203 -19.30 -14.21 -4.05
CA ARG A 203 -18.31 -13.43 -4.80
C ARG A 203 -18.29 -12.02 -4.22
N GLY A 204 -17.65 -11.88 -3.05
CA GLY A 204 -17.56 -10.63 -2.32
C GLY A 204 -16.62 -9.67 -3.04
N HIS A 205 -17.06 -8.43 -3.23
CA HIS A 205 -16.23 -7.40 -3.86
C HIS A 205 -15.22 -6.87 -2.83
N LEU A 206 -14.01 -6.54 -3.30
CA LEU A 206 -13.06 -5.72 -2.54
C LEU A 206 -13.32 -4.23 -2.82
N ALA A 207 -13.24 -3.81 -4.09
CA ALA A 207 -13.79 -2.56 -4.58
C ALA A 207 -15.31 -2.72 -4.87
N PRO A 208 -16.22 -2.14 -4.07
CA PRO A 208 -17.65 -2.39 -4.15
C PRO A 208 -18.27 -1.77 -5.40
N ALA A 209 -19.05 -2.54 -6.16
CA ALA A 209 -19.69 -2.04 -7.39
C ALA A 209 -20.54 -0.76 -7.19
N ALA A 210 -21.12 -0.57 -5.99
CA ALA A 210 -21.92 0.61 -5.67
C ALA A 210 -21.11 1.92 -5.73
N ASP A 211 -19.80 1.85 -5.47
CA ASP A 211 -18.89 3.00 -5.44
C ASP A 211 -18.55 3.50 -6.86
N PHE A 212 -18.84 2.71 -7.90
CA PHE A 212 -18.47 2.95 -9.30
C PHE A 212 -19.67 3.10 -10.24
N THR A 213 -20.87 3.34 -9.70
CA THR A 213 -22.13 3.40 -10.49
C THR A 213 -22.29 4.66 -11.37
N TRP A 214 -21.32 5.57 -11.35
CA TRP A 214 -21.32 6.82 -12.11
C TRP A 214 -20.70 6.71 -13.50
N ASP A 215 -19.92 5.65 -13.74
CA ASP A 215 -19.30 5.32 -15.02
C ASP A 215 -19.55 3.84 -15.38
N GLU A 216 -19.85 3.57 -16.66
CA GLU A 216 -20.24 2.23 -17.10
C GLU A 216 -19.07 1.26 -17.13
N GLN A 217 -17.89 1.74 -17.55
CA GLN A 217 -16.67 0.95 -17.61
C GLN A 217 -16.21 0.65 -16.18
N ALA A 218 -16.12 1.68 -15.33
CA ALA A 218 -15.77 1.54 -13.92
C ALA A 218 -16.63 0.47 -13.23
N LEU A 219 -17.96 0.57 -13.37
CA LEU A 219 -18.89 -0.41 -12.81
C LEU A 219 -18.62 -1.81 -13.35
N SER A 220 -18.42 -1.98 -14.66
CA SER A 220 -18.19 -3.29 -15.25
C SER A 220 -16.87 -3.89 -14.77
N GLU A 221 -15.81 -3.10 -14.64
CA GLU A 221 -14.50 -3.56 -14.16
C GLU A 221 -14.56 -4.06 -12.71
N THR A 222 -15.47 -3.55 -11.87
CA THR A 222 -15.65 -4.12 -10.51
C THR A 222 -16.09 -5.59 -10.49
N PHE A 223 -16.61 -6.12 -11.61
CA PHE A 223 -17.03 -7.52 -11.73
C PHE A 223 -15.92 -8.48 -12.20
N PHE A 224 -14.69 -7.98 -12.38
CA PHE A 224 -13.55 -8.87 -12.60
C PHE A 224 -13.28 -9.75 -11.38
N MET A 225 -12.96 -11.01 -11.63
CA MET A 225 -12.72 -11.99 -10.56
C MET A 225 -11.44 -11.71 -9.74
N SER A 226 -10.53 -10.88 -10.26
CA SER A 226 -9.37 -10.35 -9.51
C SER A 226 -9.79 -9.44 -8.34
N ASN A 227 -10.95 -8.79 -8.46
CA ASN A 227 -11.59 -7.97 -7.41
C ASN A 227 -12.54 -8.79 -6.50
N MET A 228 -12.59 -10.11 -6.66
CA MET A 228 -13.46 -10.98 -5.88
C MET A 228 -12.70 -11.75 -4.81
N SER A 229 -13.36 -11.95 -3.67
CA SER A 229 -12.86 -12.76 -2.56
C SER A 229 -13.96 -13.66 -1.98
N PRO A 230 -13.66 -14.90 -1.51
CA PRO A 230 -14.62 -15.76 -0.82
C PRO A 230 -15.09 -15.17 0.50
N GLN A 231 -16.19 -14.44 0.47
CA GLN A 231 -16.80 -13.84 1.65
C GLN A 231 -17.97 -14.69 2.14
N ALA A 232 -18.03 -14.95 3.45
CA ALA A 232 -19.15 -15.64 4.06
C ALA A 232 -20.44 -14.83 3.83
N PRO A 233 -21.59 -15.44 3.47
CA PRO A 233 -22.78 -14.67 3.12
C PRO A 233 -23.28 -13.73 4.23
N GLY A 234 -23.14 -14.14 5.50
CA GLY A 234 -23.52 -13.31 6.65
C GLY A 234 -22.53 -12.16 6.95
N PHE A 235 -21.30 -12.28 6.47
CA PHE A 235 -20.29 -11.22 6.50
C PHE A 235 -20.54 -10.20 5.39
N ASN A 236 -20.49 -10.68 4.13
CA ASN A 236 -20.63 -9.87 2.90
C ASN A 236 -21.91 -9.02 2.93
N ARG A 237 -23.05 -9.66 3.18
CA ARG A 237 -24.37 -9.02 3.13
C ARG A 237 -24.74 -8.33 4.45
N GLY A 238 -23.85 -8.39 5.45
CA GLY A 238 -24.03 -7.91 6.81
C GLY A 238 -23.06 -6.79 7.13
N ILE A 239 -22.12 -7.06 8.04
CA ILE A 239 -21.20 -6.05 8.57
C ILE A 239 -20.28 -5.44 7.49
N TRP A 240 -19.90 -6.22 6.47
CA TRP A 240 -19.08 -5.70 5.37
C TRP A 240 -19.83 -4.65 4.55
N LYS A 241 -21.06 -4.96 4.13
CA LYS A 241 -21.95 -3.99 3.47
C LYS A 241 -22.18 -2.73 4.31
N LYS A 242 -22.34 -2.86 5.63
CA LYS A 242 -22.49 -1.70 6.52
C LYS A 242 -21.25 -0.80 6.51
N LEU A 243 -20.05 -1.40 6.51
CA LEU A 243 -18.80 -0.65 6.40
C LEU A 243 -18.72 0.06 5.04
N GLU A 244 -19.03 -0.64 3.94
CA GLU A 244 -19.08 -0.03 2.59
C GLU A 244 -20.08 1.14 2.53
N GLU A 245 -21.24 1.05 3.18
CA GLU A 245 -22.20 2.15 3.29
C GLU A 245 -21.62 3.34 4.05
N LYS A 246 -21.01 3.12 5.21
CA LYS A 246 -20.40 4.19 6.01
C LYS A 246 -19.24 4.88 5.29
N VAL A 247 -18.43 4.13 4.52
CA VAL A 247 -17.36 4.71 3.68
C VAL A 247 -17.91 5.63 2.60
N ARG A 248 -19.06 5.28 1.99
CA ARG A 248 -19.74 6.17 1.04
C ARG A 248 -20.29 7.43 1.72
N ASP A 249 -20.81 7.30 2.95
CA ASP A 249 -21.27 8.45 3.72
C ASP A 249 -20.09 9.41 4.01
N TRP A 250 -18.93 8.88 4.43
CA TRP A 250 -17.71 9.69 4.61
C TRP A 250 -17.25 10.38 3.33
N ALA A 251 -17.26 9.69 2.20
CA ALA A 251 -16.91 10.30 0.92
C ALA A 251 -17.87 11.44 0.53
N MET A 252 -19.15 11.35 0.91
CA MET A 252 -20.15 12.40 0.70
C MET A 252 -19.91 13.61 1.60
N ASP A 253 -19.58 13.38 2.87
CA ASP A 253 -19.40 14.41 3.88
C ASP A 253 -18.06 15.16 3.70
N ASN A 254 -17.00 14.43 3.33
CA ASN A 254 -15.63 14.94 3.29
C ASN A 254 -15.09 15.16 1.86
N ASN A 255 -15.99 15.18 0.86
CA ASN A 255 -15.73 15.38 -0.57
C ASN A 255 -14.92 14.27 -1.28
N GLN A 256 -13.89 13.70 -0.64
CA GLN A 256 -13.09 12.59 -1.15
C GLN A 256 -12.49 11.76 -0.02
N VAL A 257 -12.48 10.45 -0.21
CA VAL A 257 -11.70 9.50 0.59
C VAL A 257 -10.88 8.58 -0.30
N PHE A 258 -9.73 8.16 0.22
CA PHE A 258 -8.82 7.18 -0.36
C PHE A 258 -9.02 5.87 0.38
N VAL A 259 -9.22 4.78 -0.34
CA VAL A 259 -9.58 3.50 0.25
C VAL A 259 -8.63 2.42 -0.19
N VAL A 260 -8.04 1.71 0.77
CA VAL A 260 -7.31 0.46 0.55
C VAL A 260 -8.05 -0.67 1.24
N THR A 261 -8.24 -1.80 0.58
CA THR A 261 -8.97 -2.93 1.15
C THR A 261 -8.45 -4.26 0.64
N GLY A 262 -8.53 -5.30 1.48
CA GLY A 262 -8.05 -6.60 1.10
C GLY A 262 -8.35 -7.70 2.11
N PRO A 263 -7.98 -8.94 1.79
CA PRO A 263 -8.10 -10.09 2.68
C PRO A 263 -7.04 -10.11 3.78
N ILE A 264 -7.37 -10.71 4.93
CA ILE A 264 -6.43 -11.06 6.01
C ILE A 264 -6.30 -12.59 6.04
N TYR A 265 -5.06 -13.07 5.92
CA TYR A 265 -4.73 -14.49 6.00
C TYR A 265 -3.94 -14.80 7.28
N THR A 266 -4.49 -15.65 8.13
CA THR A 266 -3.74 -16.33 9.21
C THR A 266 -3.27 -17.71 8.78
N HIS A 267 -3.89 -18.31 7.76
CA HIS A 267 -3.50 -19.58 7.15
C HIS A 267 -4.12 -19.78 5.75
N TYR A 268 -3.56 -20.71 4.98
CA TYR A 268 -3.88 -20.91 3.55
C TYR A 268 -4.48 -22.30 3.23
N ASN A 269 -5.01 -23.02 4.22
CA ASN A 269 -5.44 -24.42 4.05
C ASN A 269 -6.85 -24.58 3.46
N GLN A 270 -7.76 -23.64 3.69
CA GLN A 270 -9.14 -23.68 3.18
C GLN A 270 -9.21 -23.02 1.82
N LYS A 271 -9.78 -23.74 0.83
CA LYS A 271 -9.83 -23.31 -0.57
C LYS A 271 -11.13 -23.74 -1.24
N ILE A 272 -11.60 -22.94 -2.20
CA ILE A 272 -12.79 -23.25 -3.02
C ILE A 272 -12.41 -23.51 -4.48
N GLY A 273 -13.28 -24.24 -5.18
CA GLY A 273 -13.19 -24.43 -6.62
C GLY A 273 -12.00 -25.23 -7.13
N SER A 274 -11.89 -25.24 -8.46
CA SER A 274 -10.83 -25.91 -9.20
C SER A 274 -9.53 -25.11 -9.19
N ASN A 275 -9.64 -23.78 -9.17
CA ASN A 275 -8.50 -22.87 -9.07
C ASN A 275 -7.92 -22.76 -7.67
N LYS A 276 -8.53 -23.40 -6.66
CA LYS A 276 -8.00 -23.40 -5.28
C LYS A 276 -7.91 -21.98 -4.71
N VAL A 277 -8.93 -21.16 -4.95
CA VAL A 277 -9.06 -19.81 -4.38
C VAL A 277 -9.09 -19.93 -2.86
N VAL A 278 -8.15 -19.28 -2.17
CA VAL A 278 -8.01 -19.38 -0.72
C VAL A 278 -9.17 -18.67 -0.03
N ILE A 279 -9.66 -19.20 1.08
CA ILE A 279 -10.66 -18.51 1.90
C ILE A 279 -9.93 -17.64 2.95
N PRO A 280 -10.04 -16.29 2.92
CA PRO A 280 -9.49 -15.43 3.96
C PRO A 280 -10.19 -15.63 5.30
N GLN A 281 -9.46 -15.42 6.41
CA GLN A 281 -10.05 -15.46 7.75
C GLN A 281 -10.67 -14.12 8.15
N GLY A 282 -10.28 -13.04 7.49
CA GLY A 282 -10.85 -11.72 7.67
C GLY A 282 -10.60 -10.82 6.48
N TYR A 283 -10.99 -9.57 6.64
CA TYR A 283 -10.80 -8.50 5.67
C TYR A 283 -10.49 -7.21 6.39
N TYR A 284 -9.79 -6.32 5.71
CA TYR A 284 -9.54 -4.97 6.18
C TYR A 284 -10.01 -3.92 5.19
N LYS A 285 -10.22 -2.71 5.72
CA LYS A 285 -10.32 -1.49 4.95
C LYS A 285 -9.58 -0.38 5.69
N VAL A 286 -8.69 0.32 5.00
CA VAL A 286 -8.02 1.53 5.45
C VAL A 286 -8.63 2.69 4.67
N ILE A 287 -9.06 3.73 5.39
CA ILE A 287 -9.65 4.92 4.83
C ILE A 287 -8.76 6.08 5.21
N LEU A 288 -8.39 6.87 4.21
CA LEU A 288 -7.59 8.08 4.35
C LEU A 288 -8.40 9.26 3.82
N GLU A 289 -8.38 10.35 4.56
CA GLU A 289 -8.95 11.63 4.18
C GLU A 289 -7.85 12.69 4.17
N LEU A 290 -7.82 13.47 3.09
CA LEU A 290 -6.89 14.58 2.87
C LEU A 290 -7.73 15.84 2.67
N ASP A 291 -8.03 16.59 3.74
CA ASP A 291 -8.73 17.88 3.63
C ASP A 291 -7.88 19.02 4.20
N GLY A 292 -7.07 19.63 3.34
CA GLY A 292 -6.18 20.73 3.72
C GLY A 292 -5.23 20.33 4.85
N ASP A 293 -5.40 20.99 6.00
CA ASP A 293 -4.58 20.74 7.20
C ASP A 293 -5.12 19.57 8.05
N GLU A 294 -6.29 19.01 7.72
CA GLU A 294 -6.86 17.86 8.42
C GLU A 294 -6.62 16.57 7.61
N VAL A 295 -5.49 15.91 7.92
CA VAL A 295 -5.20 14.57 7.42
C VAL A 295 -5.49 13.55 8.51
N LYS A 296 -6.33 12.57 8.21
CA LYS A 296 -6.66 11.49 9.15
C LYS A 296 -6.84 10.16 8.43
N ALA A 297 -6.50 9.08 9.14
CA ALA A 297 -6.71 7.73 8.67
C ALA A 297 -7.45 6.90 9.72
N ILE A 298 -8.18 5.88 9.26
CA ILE A 298 -8.81 4.88 10.12
C ILE A 298 -8.79 3.53 9.43
N ALA A 299 -8.44 2.49 10.18
CA ALA A 299 -8.43 1.13 9.71
C ALA A 299 -9.54 0.31 10.35
N PHE A 300 -10.02 -0.70 9.62
CA PHE A 300 -10.96 -1.70 10.11
C PHE A 300 -10.39 -3.08 9.84
N ALA A 301 -10.52 -4.00 10.78
CA ALA A 301 -10.22 -5.42 10.59
C ALA A 301 -11.42 -6.27 11.08
N LEU A 302 -11.97 -7.09 10.20
CA LEU A 302 -13.18 -7.88 10.49
C LEU A 302 -12.97 -9.35 10.12
N SER A 303 -13.38 -10.26 11.01
CA SER A 303 -13.43 -11.69 10.72
C SER A 303 -14.44 -11.99 9.60
N ASN A 304 -14.13 -12.96 8.73
CA ASN A 304 -14.95 -13.41 7.60
C ASN A 304 -16.15 -14.26 8.08
N GLU A 305 -16.97 -13.69 8.95
CA GLU A 305 -18.13 -14.32 9.55
C GLU A 305 -19.24 -13.30 9.83
N LYS A 306 -20.44 -13.79 10.16
CA LYS A 306 -21.54 -12.90 10.50
C LYS A 306 -21.24 -12.18 11.81
N SER A 307 -21.32 -10.86 11.80
CA SER A 307 -21.29 -10.03 13.00
C SER A 307 -22.54 -9.15 13.11
N ASN A 308 -22.99 -8.92 14.34
CA ASN A 308 -24.01 -7.91 14.67
C ASN A 308 -23.44 -6.79 15.56
N MET A 309 -22.12 -6.77 15.80
CA MET A 309 -21.44 -5.71 16.54
C MET A 309 -21.43 -4.41 15.74
N GLU A 310 -21.11 -3.31 16.40
CA GLU A 310 -21.02 -2.00 15.78
C GLU A 310 -19.65 -1.79 15.10
N LEU A 311 -19.60 -0.94 14.07
CA LEU A 311 -18.38 -0.74 13.27
C LEU A 311 -17.19 -0.24 14.11
N TYR A 312 -17.45 0.64 15.08
CA TYR A 312 -16.39 1.19 15.95
C TYR A 312 -15.66 0.10 16.76
N GLU A 313 -16.27 -1.06 16.97
CA GLU A 313 -15.65 -2.19 17.67
C GLU A 313 -14.56 -2.87 16.82
N PHE A 314 -14.53 -2.61 15.51
CA PHE A 314 -13.55 -3.13 14.56
C PHE A 314 -12.54 -2.07 14.11
N ALA A 315 -12.74 -0.82 14.54
CA ALA A 315 -11.90 0.30 14.19
C ALA A 315 -10.58 0.25 14.98
N LYS A 316 -9.50 0.62 14.31
CA LYS A 316 -8.14 0.62 14.83
C LYS A 316 -7.24 1.59 14.08
N SER A 317 -6.05 1.82 14.63
CA SER A 317 -5.00 2.58 13.95
C SER A 317 -4.44 1.79 12.75
N VAL A 318 -3.86 2.50 11.78
CA VAL A 318 -3.22 1.86 10.61
C VAL A 318 -2.04 1.03 11.08
N ASP A 319 -1.23 1.57 11.99
CA ASP A 319 -0.16 0.91 12.73
C ASP A 319 -0.54 -0.48 13.28
N GLU A 320 -1.70 -0.58 13.93
CA GLU A 320 -2.17 -1.84 14.49
C GLU A 320 -2.58 -2.83 13.39
N LEU A 321 -3.06 -2.35 12.24
CA LEU A 321 -3.39 -3.19 11.10
C LEU A 321 -2.12 -3.67 10.37
N GLU A 322 -1.11 -2.82 10.22
CA GLU A 322 0.18 -3.19 9.65
C GLU A 322 0.85 -4.31 10.44
N ARG A 323 0.86 -4.20 11.78
CA ARG A 323 1.38 -5.26 12.65
C ARG A 323 0.65 -6.60 12.48
N GLU A 324 -0.63 -6.58 12.13
CA GLU A 324 -1.42 -7.79 11.90
C GLU A 324 -1.22 -8.38 10.50
N THR A 325 -1.07 -7.52 9.51
CA THR A 325 -1.08 -7.90 8.09
C THR A 325 0.32 -8.05 7.50
N GLY A 326 1.33 -7.41 8.09
CA GLY A 326 2.66 -7.24 7.53
C GLY A 326 2.72 -6.31 6.32
N MET A 327 1.66 -5.55 6.06
CA MET A 327 1.63 -4.50 5.05
C MET A 327 2.19 -3.20 5.60
N ASP A 328 2.52 -2.31 4.67
CA ASP A 328 3.08 -0.98 4.85
C ASP A 328 2.20 -0.06 3.99
N PHE A 329 1.30 0.70 4.63
CA PHE A 329 0.29 1.54 3.97
C PHE A 329 0.85 2.95 3.78
N PHE A 330 0.45 3.60 2.69
CA PHE A 330 0.86 4.99 2.40
C PHE A 330 2.38 5.30 2.41
N PRO A 331 3.29 4.38 1.98
CA PRO A 331 4.75 4.52 2.05
C PRO A 331 5.34 5.66 1.21
N ALA A 332 4.50 6.30 0.38
CA ALA A 332 4.88 7.44 -0.44
C ALA A 332 4.65 8.79 0.29
N MET A 333 4.02 8.77 1.46
CA MET A 333 3.87 9.95 2.29
C MET A 333 5.19 10.32 2.98
N PRO A 334 5.40 11.59 3.33
CA PRO A 334 6.51 11.96 4.21
C PRO A 334 6.45 11.20 5.53
N ASP A 335 7.57 10.60 5.97
CA ASP A 335 7.65 9.78 7.18
C ASP A 335 7.00 10.46 8.41
N ASP A 336 7.15 11.76 8.59
CA ASP A 336 6.58 12.49 9.73
C ASP A 336 5.05 12.56 9.68
N LEU A 337 4.48 12.74 8.48
CA LEU A 337 3.04 12.70 8.27
C LEU A 337 2.51 11.28 8.43
N GLU A 338 3.13 10.31 7.75
CA GLU A 338 2.80 8.88 7.82
C GLU A 338 2.78 8.39 9.27
N ASN A 339 3.90 8.51 10.00
CA ASN A 339 4.00 8.09 11.40
C ASN A 339 2.91 8.72 12.28
N LYS A 340 2.52 9.97 12.02
CA LYS A 340 1.47 10.64 12.79
C LYS A 340 0.09 10.06 12.47
N ILE A 341 -0.27 9.98 11.19
CA ILE A 341 -1.62 9.59 10.77
C ILE A 341 -1.88 8.09 11.01
N GLU A 342 -0.83 7.29 11.04
CA GLU A 342 -0.94 5.85 11.20
C GLU A 342 -1.02 5.43 12.66
N SER A 343 -0.37 6.18 13.56
CA SER A 343 -0.25 5.85 15.00
C SER A 343 -1.54 5.99 15.82
N TYR A 344 -2.51 6.79 15.34
CA TYR A 344 -3.71 7.14 16.09
C TYR A 344 -4.96 7.13 15.21
N TYR A 345 -6.10 6.81 15.81
CA TYR A 345 -7.40 6.97 15.20
C TYR A 345 -8.40 7.47 16.24
N ASN A 346 -9.40 8.23 15.78
CA ASN A 346 -10.56 8.59 16.58
C ASN A 346 -11.81 8.39 15.73
N TYR A 347 -12.60 7.37 16.08
CA TYR A 347 -13.82 7.04 15.33
C TYR A 347 -14.84 8.18 15.33
N SER A 348 -14.83 9.06 16.34
CA SER A 348 -15.79 10.18 16.40
C SER A 348 -15.48 11.32 15.43
N ASP A 349 -14.29 11.34 14.85
CA ASP A 349 -13.90 12.30 13.80
C ASP A 349 -14.43 11.87 12.41
N TRP A 350 -15.18 10.76 12.35
CA TRP A 350 -15.67 10.09 11.14
C TRP A 350 -17.19 9.87 11.11
#